data_AF-A0A383TDK9-F1
#
_entry.id   AF-A0A383TDK9-F1
#
_cell.length_a   1.000
_cell.length_b   1.000
_cell.length_c   1.000
_cell.angle_alpha   90.00
_cell.angle_beta   90.00
_cell.angle_gamma   90.00
#
_symmetry.space_group_name_H-M   'P 1'
#
loop_
_entity.id
_entity.type
_entity.pdbx_description
1 polymer ?
#
loop_
_entity_poly.entity_id
_entity_poly.type
_entity_poly.pdbx_seq_one_letter_code
_entity_poly.pdbx_strand_id
1 'polypeptide(L)'
;MEKKDLDLILANFGPEKEFIGDGYFRIRDKGNEHYEIAYLVSACCGTTNYYPQIAVHVEGDKVVPDSVLDLVSNPAKMLSYSPETSAVMEQELDKLCQKFLDIKNLKATNAGTPD
;
A
#
# COMPACT_ATOMS: atom_id res chain seq x y z
N MET A 1 7.01 -6.87 -4.60
CA MET A 1 5.75 -7.60 -4.34
C MET A 1 5.15 -8.27 -5.59
N GLU A 2 4.47 -9.41 -5.40
CA GLU A 2 3.72 -10.14 -6.46
C GLU A 2 2.23 -9.77 -6.49
N LYS A 3 1.58 -10.01 -7.63
CA LYS A 3 0.13 -9.77 -7.79
C LYS A 3 -0.71 -10.54 -6.78
N LYS A 4 -0.31 -11.76 -6.43
CA LYS A 4 -1.05 -12.62 -5.49
C LYS A 4 -1.20 -12.01 -4.10
N ASP A 5 -0.16 -11.35 -3.60
CA ASP A 5 -0.22 -10.67 -2.32
C ASP A 5 -1.18 -9.49 -2.39
N LEU A 6 -1.18 -8.74 -3.50
CA LEU A 6 -2.15 -7.69 -3.74
C LEU A 6 -3.58 -8.23 -3.81
N ASP A 7 -3.84 -9.31 -4.54
CA ASP A 7 -5.16 -9.94 -4.63
C ASP A 7 -5.69 -10.35 -3.24
N LEU A 8 -4.81 -10.87 -2.37
CA LEU A 8 -5.17 -11.20 -0.99
C LEU A 8 -5.58 -9.97 -0.18
N ILE A 9 -4.87 -8.85 -0.35
CA ILE A 9 -5.21 -7.60 0.29
C ILE A 9 -6.53 -7.05 -0.27
N LEU A 10 -6.72 -7.04 -1.60
CA LEU A 10 -7.97 -6.59 -2.25
C LEU A 10 -9.19 -7.41 -1.82
N ALA A 11 -9.02 -8.70 -1.52
CA ALA A 11 -10.10 -9.55 -1.02
C ALA A 11 -10.51 -9.21 0.43
N ASN A 12 -9.63 -8.56 1.20
CA ASN A 12 -9.84 -8.27 2.62
C ASN A 12 -10.06 -6.78 2.92
N PHE A 13 -9.76 -5.89 1.99
CA PHE A 13 -9.86 -4.44 2.17
C PHE A 13 -10.60 -3.80 0.99
N GLY A 14 -11.33 -2.72 1.27
CA GLY A 14 -12.18 -2.07 0.30
C GLY A 14 -11.98 -0.55 0.20
N PRO A 15 -12.84 0.12 -0.59
CA PRO A 15 -12.77 1.57 -0.82
C PRO A 15 -13.19 2.40 0.39
N GLU A 16 -13.86 1.79 1.36
CA GLU A 16 -14.22 2.42 2.62
C GLU A 16 -13.04 2.42 3.60
N LYS A 17 -12.95 3.44 4.44
CA LYS A 17 -11.90 3.53 5.47
C LYS A 17 -12.23 2.54 6.58
N GLU A 18 -11.36 1.56 6.79
CA GLU A 18 -11.47 0.61 7.89
C GLU A 18 -10.49 1.01 9.00
N PHE A 19 -11.00 1.39 10.18
CA PHE A 19 -10.15 1.73 11.31
C PHE A 19 -9.71 0.46 12.04
N ILE A 20 -8.40 0.16 12.01
CA ILE A 20 -7.83 -1.02 12.64
C ILE A 20 -6.55 -0.61 13.37
N GLY A 21 -6.46 -0.90 14.67
CA GLY A 21 -5.32 -0.51 15.50
C GLY A 21 -5.22 1.01 15.66
N ASP A 22 -4.21 1.61 15.04
CA ASP A 22 -3.83 3.03 15.19
C ASP A 22 -4.18 3.89 13.96
N GLY A 23 -4.78 3.33 12.92
CA GLY A 23 -5.11 4.07 11.71
C GLY A 23 -6.15 3.43 10.82
N TYR A 24 -6.33 4.01 9.65
CA TYR A 24 -7.34 3.64 8.67
C TYR A 24 -6.68 3.01 7.45
N PHE A 25 -7.18 1.83 7.08
CA PHE A 25 -6.79 1.10 5.89
C PHE A 25 -7.84 1.34 4.81
N ARG A 26 -7.40 1.64 3.58
CA ARG A 26 -8.29 1.87 2.45
C ARG A 26 -7.62 1.45 1.15
N ILE A 27 -8.35 0.75 0.29
CA ILE A 27 -7.90 0.46 -1.08
C ILE A 27 -8.96 0.83 -2.09
N ARG A 28 -8.58 1.56 -3.13
CA ARG A 28 -9.48 1.91 -4.23
C ARG A 28 -8.99 1.30 -5.52
N ASP A 29 -9.87 0.60 -6.20
CA ASP A 29 -9.70 0.25 -7.60
C ASP A 29 -9.91 1.51 -8.46
N LYS A 30 -8.95 1.81 -9.34
CA LYS A 30 -9.00 2.93 -10.30
C LYS A 30 -9.33 2.45 -11.72
N GLY A 31 -9.51 1.15 -11.92
CA GLY A 31 -9.68 0.52 -13.22
C GLY A 31 -8.35 0.33 -13.95
N ASN A 32 -8.39 -0.43 -15.06
CA ASN A 32 -7.22 -0.72 -15.91
C ASN A 32 -6.02 -1.30 -15.13
N GLU A 33 -6.28 -2.16 -14.15
CA GLU A 33 -5.22 -2.76 -13.31
C GLU A 33 -4.46 -1.74 -12.45
N HIS A 34 -4.99 -0.53 -12.25
CA HIS A 34 -4.47 0.47 -11.32
C HIS A 34 -5.23 0.45 -9.98
N TYR A 35 -4.48 0.53 -8.89
CA TYR A 35 -5.00 0.53 -7.53
C TYR A 35 -4.37 1.66 -6.70
N GLU A 36 -5.11 2.18 -5.74
CA GLU A 36 -4.63 3.15 -4.75
C GLU A 36 -4.73 2.53 -3.36
N ILE A 37 -3.57 2.24 -2.77
CA ILE A 37 -3.45 1.64 -1.44
C ILE A 37 -3.08 2.76 -0.47
N ALA A 38 -3.89 2.99 0.55
CA ALA A 38 -3.68 4.09 1.49
C ALA A 38 -3.79 3.62 2.94
N TYR A 39 -2.77 3.95 3.72
CA TYR A 39 -2.89 4.02 5.17
C TYR A 39 -3.06 5.48 5.58
N LEU A 40 -4.07 5.76 6.39
CA LEU A 40 -4.33 7.09 6.92
C LEU A 40 -4.25 7.09 8.43
N VAL A 41 -3.77 8.19 9.00
CA VAL A 41 -3.79 8.41 10.45
C VAL A 41 -4.72 9.56 10.80
N SER A 42 -5.34 9.49 11.98
CA SER A 42 -6.11 10.59 12.53
C SER A 42 -5.24 11.83 12.66
N ALA A 43 -5.71 12.95 12.14
CA ALA A 43 -5.08 14.26 12.25
C ALA A 43 -5.97 15.20 13.08
N CYS A 44 -5.48 16.41 13.34
CA CYS A 44 -6.24 17.40 14.08
C CYS A 44 -7.61 17.69 13.41
N CYS A 45 -8.60 18.02 14.23
CA CYS A 45 -9.92 18.49 13.78
C CYS A 45 -10.75 17.44 12.99
N GLY A 46 -10.61 16.15 13.30
CA GLY A 46 -11.41 15.09 12.67
C GLY A 46 -11.02 14.79 11.22
N THR A 47 -9.86 15.26 10.79
CA THR A 47 -9.29 14.97 9.47
C THR A 47 -8.37 13.75 9.53
N THR A 48 -7.91 13.28 8.37
CA THR A 48 -6.95 12.17 8.28
C THR A 48 -5.83 12.53 7.33
N ASN A 49 -4.58 12.22 7.70
CA ASN A 49 -3.39 12.42 6.87
C ASN A 49 -2.93 11.11 6.23
N TYR A 50 -2.34 11.18 5.03
CA TYR A 50 -1.78 10.03 4.32
C TYR A 50 -0.43 9.61 4.90
N TYR A 51 -0.29 8.32 5.25
CA TYR A 51 0.90 7.78 5.92
C TYR A 51 1.22 6.29 5.61
N PRO A 52 1.60 5.90 4.39
CA PRO A 52 1.53 6.62 3.12
C PRO A 52 0.29 6.22 2.28
N GLN A 53 0.06 6.95 1.19
CA GLN A 53 -0.76 6.54 0.05
C GLN A 53 0.13 6.21 -1.13
N ILE A 54 -0.06 5.06 -1.75
CA ILE A 54 0.71 4.58 -2.89
C ILE A 54 -0.26 4.20 -4.01
N ALA A 55 -0.11 4.83 -5.17
CA ALA A 55 -0.77 4.38 -6.39
C ALA A 55 0.11 3.33 -7.06
N VAL A 56 -0.48 2.24 -7.53
CA VAL A 56 0.20 1.13 -8.17
C VAL A 56 -0.55 0.69 -9.41
N HIS A 57 0.15 0.04 -10.32
CA HIS A 57 -0.43 -0.71 -11.42
C HIS A 57 0.13 -2.13 -11.47
N VAL A 58 -0.64 -3.05 -12.04
CA VAL A 58 -0.22 -4.44 -12.20
C VAL A 58 0.30 -4.63 -13.62
N GLU A 59 1.57 -5.01 -13.74
CA GLU A 59 2.18 -5.46 -14.99
C GLU A 59 2.42 -6.97 -14.92
N GLY A 60 1.49 -7.74 -15.50
CA GLY A 60 1.57 -9.20 -15.48
C GLY A 60 1.38 -9.78 -14.08
N ASP A 61 2.46 -10.30 -13.48
CA ASP A 61 2.46 -10.87 -12.12
C ASP A 61 3.14 -9.94 -11.09
N LYS A 62 3.53 -8.73 -11.51
CA LYS A 62 4.21 -7.76 -10.65
C LYS A 62 3.35 -6.53 -10.40
N VAL A 63 3.48 -5.98 -9.20
CA VAL A 63 2.84 -4.73 -8.81
C VAL A 63 3.90 -3.64 -8.81
N VAL A 64 3.71 -2.62 -9.63
CA VAL A 64 4.66 -1.53 -9.82
C VAL A 64 4.06 -0.23 -9.24
N PRO A 65 4.81 0.51 -8.41
CA PRO A 65 4.30 1.76 -7.84
C PRO A 65 4.40 2.94 -8.83
N ASP A 66 3.31 3.68 -9.01
CA ASP A 66 3.24 4.88 -9.84
C ASP A 66 3.63 6.16 -9.08
N SER A 67 3.18 6.26 -7.82
CA SER A 67 3.44 7.42 -6.97
C SER A 67 3.31 7.09 -5.48
N VAL A 68 4.06 7.80 -4.65
CA VAL A 68 4.01 7.71 -3.18
C VAL A 68 3.74 9.09 -2.60
N LEU A 69 2.75 9.18 -1.73
CA LEU A 69 2.39 10.36 -0.96
C LEU A 69 2.39 10.03 0.53
N ASP A 70 3.36 10.56 1.24
CA ASP A 70 3.48 10.50 2.70
C ASP A 70 3.60 11.92 3.26
N LEU A 71 2.57 12.34 3.99
CA LEU A 71 2.50 13.66 4.59
C LEU A 71 2.85 13.67 6.09
N VAL A 72 3.19 12.52 6.66
CA VAL A 72 3.41 12.35 8.10
C VAL A 72 4.87 12.00 8.42
N SER A 73 5.55 11.27 7.54
CA SER A 73 7.00 11.06 7.63
C SER A 73 7.75 12.40 7.58
N ASN A 74 8.92 12.45 8.22
CA ASN A 74 9.81 13.61 8.19
C ASN A 74 11.19 13.20 7.62
N PRO A 75 11.60 13.70 6.43
CA PRO A 75 10.86 14.62 5.57
C PRO A 75 9.63 13.96 4.91
N ALA A 76 8.62 14.77 4.57
CA ALA A 76 7.45 14.33 3.82
C ALA A 76 7.90 13.78 2.44
N LYS A 77 7.27 12.70 1.99
CA LYS A 77 7.64 12.03 0.73
C LYS A 77 6.55 12.26 -0.30
N MET A 78 6.90 12.91 -1.40
CA MET A 78 6.02 13.03 -2.56
C MET A 78 6.82 12.61 -3.78
N LEU A 79 6.80 11.30 -4.04
CA LEU A 79 7.62 10.66 -5.06
C LEU A 79 6.74 10.27 -6.24
N SER A 80 7.24 10.54 -7.44
CA SER A 80 6.71 10.01 -8.69
C SER A 80 7.67 8.94 -9.20
N TYR A 81 7.15 7.96 -9.94
CA TYR A 81 7.97 6.90 -10.50
C TYR A 81 9.05 7.48 -11.44
N SER A 82 10.31 7.24 -11.08
CA SER A 82 11.49 7.54 -11.88
C SER A 82 12.56 6.49 -11.62
N PRO A 83 13.58 6.35 -12.49
CA PRO A 83 14.67 5.39 -12.28
C PRO A 83 15.43 5.60 -10.96
N GLU A 84 15.41 6.82 -10.42
CA GLU A 84 16.10 7.19 -9.18
C GLU A 84 15.24 6.91 -7.93
N THR A 85 13.91 6.95 -8.07
CA THR A 85 12.96 6.76 -6.97
C THR A 85 12.35 5.36 -6.92
N SER A 86 12.41 4.59 -8.01
CA SER A 86 11.76 3.29 -8.16
C SER A 86 12.11 2.33 -7.02
N ALA A 87 13.39 2.17 -6.69
CA ALA A 87 13.84 1.30 -5.61
C ALA A 87 13.28 1.71 -4.24
N VAL A 88 13.19 3.03 -3.96
CA VAL A 88 12.61 3.54 -2.72
C VAL A 88 11.10 3.31 -2.71
N MET A 89 10.43 3.53 -3.84
CA MET A 89 8.98 3.35 -3.97
C MET A 89 8.57 1.89 -3.83
N GLU A 90 9.34 0.96 -4.41
CA GLU A 90 9.13 -0.49 -4.23
C GLU A 90 9.27 -0.88 -2.76
N GLN A 91 10.28 -0.36 -2.04
CA GLN A 91 10.42 -0.60 -0.61
C GLN A 91 9.25 -0.04 0.21
N GLU A 92 8.75 1.15 -0.12
CA GLU A 92 7.59 1.73 0.58
C GLU A 92 6.30 0.97 0.27
N LEU A 93 6.14 0.48 -0.96
CA LEU A 93 5.03 -0.39 -1.35
C LEU A 93 5.05 -1.71 -0.56
N ASP A 94 6.20 -2.39 -0.53
CA ASP A 94 6.35 -3.63 0.22
C ASP A 94 6.07 -3.41 1.73
N LYS A 95 6.58 -2.32 2.34
CA LYS A 95 6.25 -1.98 3.73
C LYS A 95 4.76 -1.72 3.96
N LEU A 96 4.12 -0.95 3.07
CA LEU A 96 2.70 -0.65 3.20
C LEU A 96 1.88 -1.94 3.12
N CYS A 97 2.15 -2.80 2.16
CA CYS A 97 1.40 -4.04 2.00
C CYS A 97 1.67 -5.05 3.10
N GLN A 98 2.91 -5.17 3.60
CA GLN A 98 3.19 -5.95 4.81
C GLN A 98 2.32 -5.46 5.98
N LYS A 99 2.17 -4.14 6.17
CA LYS A 99 1.28 -3.59 7.20
C LYS A 99 -0.19 -4.04 7.03
N PHE A 100 -0.69 -4.07 5.80
CA PHE A 100 -2.05 -4.57 5.51
C PHE A 100 -2.19 -6.07 5.78
N LEU A 101 -1.15 -6.86 5.50
CA LEU A 101 -1.15 -8.28 5.76
C LEU A 101 -1.09 -8.57 7.27
N ASP A 102 -0.14 -7.95 7.97
CA ASP A 102 0.08 -8.13 9.41
C ASP A 102 -1.15 -7.76 10.23
N ILE A 103 -1.84 -6.64 9.92
CA ILE A 103 -2.95 -6.16 10.74
C ILE A 103 -4.15 -7.14 10.75
N LYS A 104 -4.31 -7.93 9.67
CA LYS A 104 -5.33 -8.99 9.58
C LYS A 104 -4.73 -10.41 9.73
N ASN A 105 -3.45 -10.52 10.13
CA ASN A 105 -2.69 -11.78 10.20
C ASN A 105 -2.78 -12.61 8.90
N LEU A 106 -2.84 -11.92 7.76
CA LEU A 106 -2.81 -12.53 6.44
C LEU A 106 -1.38 -13.00 6.15
N LYS A 107 -1.22 -14.24 5.70
CA LYS A 107 0.10 -14.74 5.31
C LYS A 107 0.33 -14.40 3.85
N ALA A 108 1.32 -13.56 3.58
CA ALA A 108 1.91 -13.43 2.25
C ALA A 108 2.24 -14.84 1.73
N THR A 109 2.02 -15.09 0.45
CA THR A 109 2.34 -16.40 -0.12
C THR A 109 3.85 -16.47 -0.27
N ASN A 110 4.56 -16.84 0.80
CA ASN A 110 5.98 -17.11 0.73
C ASN A 110 6.19 -18.28 -0.24
N ALA A 111 6.71 -18.00 -1.43
CA ALA A 111 7.40 -18.98 -2.25
C ALA A 111 8.70 -19.36 -1.53
N GLY A 112 8.61 -20.29 -0.58
CA GLY A 112 9.77 -20.69 0.22
C GLY A 112 9.43 -21.48 1.47
N THR A 113 8.95 -22.70 1.30
CA THR A 113 9.24 -23.78 2.25
C THR A 113 9.89 -24.90 1.44
N PRO A 114 11.22 -25.07 1.48
CA PRO A 114 11.76 -26.40 1.33
C PRO A 114 11.50 -27.13 2.66
N ASP A 115 10.84 -28.28 2.52
CA ASP A 115 10.69 -29.34 3.51
C ASP A 115 11.95 -29.57 4.37
#